data_AF-A0A0B7MKE7-F1
#
_entry.id   AF-A0A0B7MKE7-F1
#
_cell.length_a   1.000
_cell.length_b   1.000
_cell.length_c   1.000
_cell.angle_alpha   90.00
_cell.angle_beta   90.00
_cell.angle_gamma   90.00
#
_symmetry.space_group_name_H-M   'P 1'
#
loop_
_entity.id
_entity.type
_entity.pdbx_description
1 polymer ?
#
loop_
_entity_poly.entity_id
_entity_poly.type
_entity_poly.pdbx_seq_one_letter_code
_entity_poly.pdbx_strand_id
1 'polypeptide(L)'
;MFRGFLNEIRPDITNRKYYHSSTGLYIQTFPHPWNYRELKPRSQEEVHGKRRMYIHFYYNDQVALERKQFYALLDQLETELLEGTRKPEHEKAYPNILM
;
A
#
# COMPACT_ATOMS: atom_id res chain seq x y z
N MET A 1 -18.59 -8.87 3.77
CA MET A 1 -17.33 -8.66 4.50
C MET A 1 -16.25 -8.05 3.59
N PHE A 2 -15.72 -8.78 2.59
CA PHE A 2 -14.66 -8.29 1.69
C PHE A 2 -14.99 -7.03 0.86
N ARG A 3 -16.25 -6.87 0.42
CA ARG A 3 -16.70 -5.66 -0.29
C ARG A 3 -16.63 -4.39 0.56
N GLY A 4 -16.74 -4.51 1.89
CA GLY A 4 -16.61 -3.37 2.81
C GLY A 4 -15.19 -2.81 2.82
N PHE A 5 -14.20 -3.70 3.01
CA PHE A 5 -12.78 -3.32 2.93
C PHE A 5 -12.42 -2.71 1.59
N LEU A 6 -12.88 -3.30 0.48
CA LEU A 6 -12.63 -2.74 -0.85
C LEU A 6 -13.18 -1.31 -0.99
N ASN A 7 -14.32 -0.99 -0.38
CA ASN A 7 -14.89 0.35 -0.42
C ASN A 7 -14.12 1.34 0.47
N GLU A 8 -13.61 0.90 1.62
CA GLU A 8 -12.77 1.72 2.50
C GLU A 8 -11.42 2.06 1.88
N ILE A 9 -10.81 1.12 1.16
CA ILE A 9 -9.47 1.31 0.57
C ILE A 9 -9.50 1.97 -0.80
N ARG A 10 -10.59 1.81 -1.56
CA ARG A 10 -10.75 2.38 -2.92
C ARG A 10 -10.34 3.85 -3.07
N PRO A 11 -10.72 4.77 -2.18
CA PRO A 11 -10.33 6.17 -2.32
C PRO A 11 -8.84 6.40 -2.09
N ASP A 12 -8.19 5.55 -1.29
CA ASP A 12 -6.87 5.82 -0.73
C ASP A 12 -5.76 4.91 -1.31
N ILE A 13 -6.12 3.80 -1.97
CA ILE A 13 -5.19 2.78 -2.45
C ILE A 13 -4.26 3.29 -3.56
N THR A 14 -4.67 4.31 -4.32
CA THR A 14 -3.86 4.93 -5.39
C THR A 14 -2.96 6.07 -4.89
N ASN A 15 -2.90 6.30 -3.57
CA ASN A 15 -2.01 7.30 -2.99
C ASN A 15 -0.55 6.85 -3.06
N ARG A 16 0.38 7.79 -3.35
CA ARG A 16 1.84 7.54 -3.39
C ARG A 16 2.36 6.81 -2.16
N LYS A 17 1.80 7.06 -0.97
CA LYS A 17 2.21 6.38 0.27
C LYS A 17 2.15 4.85 0.21
N TYR A 18 1.33 4.29 -0.68
CA TYR A 18 1.21 2.84 -0.88
C TYR A 18 1.90 2.38 -2.16
N TYR A 19 2.45 3.29 -2.95
CA TYR A 19 3.13 2.97 -4.20
C TYR A 19 4.52 2.41 -3.91
N HIS A 20 4.77 1.22 -4.42
CA HIS A 20 6.06 0.56 -4.31
C HIS A 20 6.76 0.61 -5.67
N SER A 21 7.73 1.51 -5.82
CA SER A 21 8.32 1.86 -7.12
C SER A 21 9.09 0.71 -7.78
N SER A 22 9.74 -0.16 -7.01
CA SER A 22 10.48 -1.30 -7.55
C SER A 22 9.58 -2.37 -8.18
N THR A 23 8.35 -2.53 -7.70
CA THR A 23 7.36 -3.46 -8.26
C THR A 23 6.34 -2.76 -9.16
N GLY A 24 6.22 -1.44 -9.04
CA GLY A 24 5.23 -0.62 -9.74
C GLY A 24 3.80 -0.87 -9.28
N LEU A 25 3.61 -1.37 -8.06
CA LEU A 25 2.30 -1.74 -7.52
C LEU A 25 1.95 -0.89 -6.31
N TYR A 26 0.66 -0.64 -6.10
CA TYR A 26 0.16 -0.14 -4.84
C TYR A 26 -0.06 -1.31 -3.88
N ILE A 27 0.56 -1.25 -2.71
CA ILE A 27 0.54 -2.32 -1.71
C ILE A 27 0.03 -1.76 -0.38
N GLN A 28 -1.02 -2.38 0.16
CA GLN A 28 -1.59 -1.97 1.43
C GLN A 28 -1.95 -3.18 2.29
N THR A 29 -1.60 -3.12 3.58
CA THR A 29 -1.85 -4.21 4.53
C THR A 29 -2.71 -3.73 5.69
N PHE A 30 -3.74 -4.51 6.03
CA PHE A 30 -4.63 -4.19 7.14
C PHE A 30 -4.71 -5.34 8.14
N PRO A 31 -4.54 -5.05 9.44
CA PRO A 31 -4.91 -5.97 10.50
C PRO A 31 -6.43 -5.98 10.68
N HIS A 32 -7.05 -7.15 10.65
CA HIS A 32 -8.47 -7.33 10.94
C HIS A 32 -8.68 -8.42 12.00
N PRO A 33 -9.53 -8.19 13.02
CA PRO A 33 -9.92 -9.24 13.96
C PRO A 33 -10.72 -10.34 13.24
N TRP A 34 -10.23 -11.57 13.33
CA TRP A 34 -10.93 -12.77 12.88
C TRP A 34 -11.61 -13.41 14.08
N ASN A 35 -12.94 -13.46 14.07
CA ASN A 35 -13.73 -14.21 15.03
C ASN A 35 -13.68 -15.68 14.65
N TYR A 36 -12.73 -16.40 15.23
CA TYR A 36 -12.45 -17.79 14.90
C TYR A 36 -13.47 -18.68 15.58
N ARG A 37 -14.11 -19.53 14.79
CA ARG A 37 -15.04 -20.55 15.23
C ARG A 37 -14.58 -21.86 14.61
N GLU A 38 -14.24 -22.82 15.45
CA GLU A 38 -13.89 -24.17 15.03
C GLU A 38 -14.75 -25.17 15.79
N LEU A 39 -15.35 -26.10 15.05
CA LEU A 39 -16.15 -27.17 15.62
C LEU A 39 -15.30 -28.44 15.59
N LYS A 40 -14.96 -28.97 16.78
CA LYS A 40 -14.17 -30.20 16.87
C LYS A 40 -14.99 -31.37 16.32
N PRO A 41 -14.52 -32.08 15.27
CA PRO A 41 -15.32 -33.11 14.60
C PRO A 41 -15.76 -34.27 15.50
N ARG A 42 -15.00 -34.58 16.56
CA ARG A 42 -15.24 -35.71 17.46
C ARG A 42 -15.98 -35.37 18.75
N SER A 43 -15.71 -34.21 19.35
CA SER A 43 -16.34 -33.81 20.63
C SER A 43 -17.54 -32.88 20.45
N GLN A 44 -17.81 -32.41 19.22
CA GLN A 44 -18.79 -31.37 18.91
C GLN A 44 -18.61 -30.07 19.73
N GLU A 45 -17.49 -29.91 20.43
CA GLU A 45 -17.18 -28.68 21.13
C GLU A 45 -16.86 -27.57 20.14
N GLU A 46 -17.41 -26.40 20.45
CA GLU A 46 -17.23 -25.20 19.66
C GLU A 46 -16.19 -24.31 20.33
N VAL A 47 -15.03 -24.19 19.68
CA VAL A 47 -13.94 -23.33 20.15
C VAL A 47 -14.09 -21.96 19.52
N HIS A 48 -14.20 -20.95 20.38
CA HIS A 48 -14.22 -19.54 20.00
C HIS A 48 -12.90 -18.88 20.34
N GLY A 49 -12.41 -18.04 19.44
CA GLY A 49 -11.20 -17.26 19.69
C GLY A 49 -11.13 -16.00 18.86
N LYS A 50 -10.43 -14.97 19.37
CA LYS A 50 -10.05 -13.81 18.58
C LYS A 50 -8.66 -14.05 17.99
N ARG A 51 -8.59 -14.22 16.68
CA ARG A 51 -7.32 -14.30 15.94
C ARG A 51 -7.10 -13.01 15.17
N ARG A 52 -5.85 -12.70 14.82
CA ARG A 52 -5.52 -11.57 13.94
C ARG A 52 -5.36 -12.10 12.52
N MET A 53 -6.08 -11.50 11.59
CA MET A 53 -5.87 -11.69 10.15
C MET A 53 -5.16 -10.47 9.59
N TYR A 54 -4.23 -10.68 8.66
CA TYR A 54 -3.67 -9.62 7.84
C TYR A 54 -4.15 -9.80 6.42
N ILE A 55 -4.70 -8.74 5.83
CA ILE A 55 -5.13 -8.73 4.45
C ILE A 55 -4.15 -7.85 3.68
N HIS A 56 -3.53 -8.42 2.65
CA HIS A 56 -2.62 -7.72 1.76
C HIS A 56 -3.32 -7.45 0.43
N PHE A 57 -3.47 -6.18 0.08
CA PHE A 57 -3.99 -5.75 -1.22
C PHE A 57 -2.83 -5.36 -2.13
N TYR A 58 -2.88 -5.89 -3.35
CA TYR A 58 -1.98 -5.53 -4.44
C TYR A 58 -2.83 -4.97 -5.56
N TYR A 59 -2.60 -3.70 -5.91
CA TYR A 59 -3.32 -3.02 -6.97
C TYR A 59 -2.34 -2.53 -8.04
N ASN A 60 -2.59 -2.93 -9.28
CA ASN A 60 -1.87 -2.47 -10.45
C ASN A 60 -2.78 -1.53 -11.24
N ASP A 61 -2.45 -0.24 -11.25
CA ASP A 61 -3.08 0.70 -12.16
C ASP A 61 -2.42 0.54 -13.53
N GLN A 62 -2.85 -0.46 -14.30
CA GLN A 62 -2.34 -0.72 -15.66
C GLN A 62 -2.57 0.45 -16.63
N VAL A 63 -3.31 1.50 -16.23
CA VAL A 63 -3.70 2.61 -17.09
C VAL A 63 -2.68 3.76 -17.08
N ALA A 64 -1.70 3.82 -16.18
CA ALA A 64 -0.91 5.04 -16.01
C ALA A 64 0.61 4.86 -16.12
N LEU A 65 1.09 4.57 -17.34
CA LEU A 65 2.52 4.61 -17.68
C LEU A 65 3.17 5.95 -17.28
N GLU A 66 2.43 7.05 -17.45
CA GLU A 66 2.84 8.41 -17.07
C GLU A 66 3.00 8.59 -15.56
N ARG A 67 2.08 8.03 -14.74
CA ARG A 67 2.19 8.10 -13.27
C ARG A 67 3.39 7.32 -12.74
N LYS A 68 3.69 6.17 -13.34
CA LYS A 68 4.87 5.37 -12.97
C LYS A 68 6.17 6.13 -13.21
N GLN A 69 6.29 6.80 -14.36
CA GLN A 69 7.46 7.65 -14.65
C GLN A 69 7.54 8.85 -13.69
N PHE A 70 6.39 9.45 -13.35
CA PHE A 70 6.34 10.54 -12.39
C PHE A 70 6.77 10.13 -10.97
N TYR A 71 6.30 8.98 -10.45
CA TYR A 71 6.73 8.50 -9.14
C TYR A 71 8.21 8.09 -9.12
N ALA A 72 8.72 7.47 -10.18
CA ALA A 72 10.14 7.18 -10.30
C ALA A 72 11.00 8.46 -10.28
N LEU A 73 10.53 9.54 -10.90
CA LEU A 73 11.17 10.84 -10.84
C LEU A 73 11.17 11.40 -9.41
N LEU A 74 10.06 11.30 -8.68
CA LEU A 74 9.98 11.74 -7.29
C LEU A 74 10.95 10.97 -6.38
N ASP A 75 11.07 9.65 -6.55
CA ASP A 75 11.99 8.82 -5.77
C ASP A 75 13.46 9.19 -6.05
N GLN A 76 13.80 9.50 -7.31
CA GLN A 76 15.13 9.99 -7.67
C GLN A 76 15.44 11.32 -6.98
N LEU A 77 14.51 12.27 -7.02
CA LEU A 77 14.71 13.56 -6.38
C LEU A 77 14.80 13.45 -4.85
N GLU A 78 14.01 12.56 -4.24
CA GLU A 78 14.07 12.25 -2.80
C GLU A 78 15.44 11.68 -2.42
N THR A 79 15.97 10.76 -3.24
CA THR A 79 17.32 10.19 -3.04
C THR A 79 18.41 11.25 -3.17
N GLU A 80 18.34 12.14 -4.17
CA GLU A 80 19.29 13.25 -4.35
C GLU A 80 19.29 14.23 -3.16
N LEU A 81 18.12 14.48 -2.55
CA LEU A 81 18.01 15.30 -1.34
C LEU A 81 18.62 14.61 -0.11
N LEU A 82 18.40 13.30 0.04
CA LEU A 82 18.93 12.50 1.14
C LEU A 82 20.45 12.31 1.07
N GLU A 83 21.00 12.14 -0.14
CA GLU A 83 22.44 11.97 -0.39
C GLU A 83 23.20 13.31 -0.45
N GLY A 84 22.48 14.44 -0.44
CA GLY A 84 23.08 15.78 -0.49
C GLY A 84 23.63 16.19 -1.87
N THR A 85 23.40 15.37 -2.90
CA THR A 85 23.83 15.56 -4.28
C THR A 85 22.81 16.40 -5.08
N ARG A 86 22.49 17.59 -4.54
CA ARG A 86 21.54 18.51 -5.18
C ARG A 86 22.04 18.97 -6.54
N LYS A 87 21.21 18.84 -7.57
CA LYS A 87 21.49 19.33 -8.91
C LYS A 87 20.73 20.65 -9.15
N PRO A 88 21.39 21.69 -9.69
CA PRO A 88 20.74 22.98 -9.95
C PRO A 88 19.58 22.87 -10.96
N GLU A 89 19.62 21.87 -11.85
CA GLU A 89 18.55 21.60 -12.81
C GLU A 89 17.26 21.07 -12.15
N HIS A 90 17.36 20.46 -10.97
CA HIS A 90 16.26 19.82 -10.25
C HIS A 90 15.67 20.68 -9.14
N GLU A 91 16.22 21.88 -8.89
CA GLU A 91 15.78 22.78 -7.81
C GLU A 91 14.29 23.14 -7.87
N LYS A 92 13.75 23.31 -9.08
CA LYS A 92 12.32 23.63 -9.28
C LYS A 92 11.37 22.46 -9.00
N ALA A 93 11.88 21.23 -8.97
CA ALA A 93 11.08 20.02 -8.79
C ALA A 93 11.06 19.54 -7.32
N TYR A 94 12.03 19.93 -6.50
CA TYR A 94 12.08 19.56 -5.08
C TYR A 94 10.85 19.93 -4.24
N PRO A 95 10.15 21.07 -4.48
CA PRO A 95 8.92 21.37 -3.76
C PRO A 95 7.80 20.34 -3.95
N ASN A 96 7.79 19.61 -5.07
CA ASN A 96 6.75 18.63 -5.41
C ASN A 96 6.90 17.29 -4.66
N ILE A 97 7.97 17.11 -3.89
CA ILE A 97 8.24 15.88 -3.11
C ILE A 97 7.54 15.94 -1.75
N LEU A 98 7.28 17.14 -1.24
CA LEU A 98 6.72 17.39 0.10
C LEU A 98 5.19 17.52 0.12
N MET A 99 4.51 17.31 -1.01
CA MET A 99 3.06 17.45 -1.19
C MET A 99 2.38 16.09 -1.39
#